data_AF-A0A9D1IMK3-F1
#
_entry.id   AF-A0A9D1IMK3-F1
#
_cell.length_a   1.000
_cell.length_b   1.000
_cell.length_c   1.000
_cell.angle_alpha   90.00
_cell.angle_beta   90.00
_cell.angle_gamma   90.00
#
_symmetry.space_group_name_H-M   'P 1'
#
loop_
_entity.id
_entity.type
_entity.pdbx_description
1 polymer ?
#
loop_
_entity_poly.entity_id
_entity_poly.type
_entity_poly.pdbx_seq_one_letter_code
_entity_poly.pdbx_strand_id
1 'polypeptide(L)'
;MNKFKISILLSAACLLPLTSCFKEEDDFFEESSAQRLNHSMEEYHNAIISAENGWVLQYFANTGEQGYPLLVKFSEDGSVTVAANNKYSSEDQYKEERSLYEVIGDDGPVLSFNSYN
;
A
#
# COMPACT_ATOMS: atom_id res chain seq x y z
N MET A 1 -52.10 3.95 41.92
CA MET A 1 -51.05 4.94 41.57
C MET A 1 -49.74 4.32 41.06
N ASN A 2 -49.35 3.11 41.49
CA ASN A 2 -48.05 2.52 41.10
C ASN A 2 -48.01 1.93 39.67
N LYS A 3 -49.12 1.35 39.18
CA LYS A 3 -49.18 0.76 37.82
C LYS A 3 -49.05 1.79 36.70
N PHE A 4 -49.60 3.00 36.89
CA PHE A 4 -49.50 4.09 35.93
C PHE A 4 -48.06 4.64 35.84
N LYS A 5 -47.37 4.74 36.99
CA LYS A 5 -45.96 5.13 37.06
C LYS A 5 -45.04 4.10 36.43
N ILE A 6 -45.31 2.80 36.63
CA ILE A 6 -44.56 1.69 36.01
C ILE A 6 -44.74 1.70 34.48
N SER A 7 -45.96 1.95 33.99
CA SER A 7 -46.26 2.05 32.56
C SER A 7 -45.49 3.21 31.87
N ILE A 8 -45.42 4.38 32.53
CA ILE A 8 -44.64 5.52 32.05
C ILE A 8 -43.14 5.20 32.04
N LEU A 9 -42.63 4.52 33.09
CA LEU A 9 -41.22 4.12 33.16
C LEU A 9 -40.84 3.13 32.04
N LEU A 10 -41.70 2.15 31.75
CA LEU A 10 -41.48 1.17 30.68
C LEU A 10 -41.50 1.83 29.30
N SER A 11 -42.44 2.75 29.06
CA SER A 11 -42.54 3.47 27.79
C SER A 11 -41.33 4.39 27.54
N ALA A 12 -40.80 5.03 28.59
CA ALA A 12 -39.58 5.84 28.48
C ALA A 12 -38.33 4.98 28.21
N ALA A 13 -38.25 3.79 28.82
CA ALA A 13 -37.15 2.86 28.59
C ALA A 13 -37.11 2.33 27.13
N CYS A 14 -38.27 2.16 26.48
CA CYS A 14 -38.36 1.76 25.07
C CYS A 14 -37.87 2.84 24.09
N LEU A 15 -37.78 4.10 24.49
CA LEU A 15 -37.30 5.20 23.63
C LEU A 15 -35.78 5.41 23.70
N LEU A 16 -35.12 4.92 24.76
CA LEU A 16 -33.66 4.98 24.94
C LEU A 16 -32.83 4.27 23.85
N PRO A 17 -33.20 3.10 23.28
CA PRO A 17 -32.40 2.47 22.24
C PRO A 17 -32.41 3.22 20.90
N LEU A 18 -33.35 4.15 20.68
CA LEU A 18 -33.44 4.94 19.45
C LEU A 18 -32.29 5.95 19.32
N THR A 19 -31.62 6.34 20.42
CA THR A 19 -30.42 7.19 20.36
C THR A 19 -29.17 6.41 19.96
N SER A 20 -29.20 5.07 19.94
CA SER A 20 -28.04 4.26 19.52
C SER A 20 -27.84 4.22 18.00
N CYS A 21 -28.88 4.55 17.22
CA CYS A 21 -28.80 4.66 15.76
C CYS A 21 -28.25 6.01 15.27
N PHE A 22 -28.01 6.97 16.16
CA PHE A 22 -27.50 8.31 15.84
C PHE A 22 -26.06 8.49 16.36
N LYS A 23 -25.25 7.45 16.22
CA LYS A 23 -23.79 7.54 16.36
C LYS A 23 -23.21 7.70 14.96
N GLU A 24 -23.30 8.90 14.42
CA GLU A 24 -22.32 9.34 13.42
C GLU A 24 -21.03 9.53 14.21
N GLU A 25 -20.08 8.60 14.09
CA GLU A 25 -18.73 8.88 14.55
C GLU A 25 -18.16 9.96 13.63
N ASP A 26 -17.59 11.01 14.23
CA ASP A 26 -16.91 12.04 13.46
C ASP A 26 -15.84 11.37 12.60
N ASP A 27 -15.83 11.69 11.30
CA ASP A 27 -14.87 11.13 10.37
C ASP A 27 -13.45 11.49 10.84
N PHE A 28 -12.68 10.49 11.27
CA PHE A 28 -11.31 10.70 11.77
C PHE A 28 -10.39 11.24 10.66
N PHE A 29 -10.72 10.94 9.41
CA PHE A 29 -10.02 11.41 8.22
C PHE A 29 -10.94 12.28 7.39
N GLU A 30 -10.43 13.42 6.91
CA GLU A 30 -11.18 14.31 6.01
C GLU A 30 -11.46 13.68 4.64
N GLU A 31 -10.59 12.74 4.23
CA GLU A 31 -10.68 12.03 2.96
C GLU A 31 -11.15 10.60 3.15
N SER A 32 -11.84 10.06 2.15
CA SER A 32 -12.20 8.64 2.11
C SER A 32 -10.97 7.74 2.05
N SER A 33 -11.09 6.49 2.52
CA SER A 33 -10.00 5.52 2.47
C SER A 33 -9.45 5.28 1.06
N ALA A 34 -10.30 5.36 0.03
CA ALA A 34 -9.88 5.23 -1.36
C ALA A 34 -9.02 6.42 -1.82
N GLN A 35 -9.38 7.65 -1.43
CA GLN A 35 -8.59 8.84 -1.74
C GLN A 35 -7.21 8.78 -1.09
N ARG A 36 -7.14 8.41 0.19
CA ARG A 36 -5.86 8.27 0.90
C ARG A 36 -4.97 7.19 0.29
N LEU A 37 -5.56 6.07 -0.16
CA LEU A 37 -4.82 5.03 -0.87
C LEU A 37 -4.27 5.54 -2.20
N ASN A 38 -5.09 6.23 -3.00
CA ASN A 38 -4.66 6.81 -4.28
C ASN A 38 -3.53 7.83 -4.08
N HIS A 39 -3.64 8.70 -3.07
CA HIS A 39 -2.59 9.66 -2.73
C HIS A 39 -1.29 8.95 -2.36
N SER A 40 -1.38 7.89 -1.54
CA SER A 40 -0.22 7.10 -1.16
C SER A 40 0.43 6.44 -2.38
N MET A 41 -0.36 5.83 -3.27
CA MET A 41 0.18 5.22 -4.50
C MET A 41 0.90 6.23 -5.39
N GLU A 42 0.34 7.43 -5.55
CA GLU A 42 0.97 8.53 -6.30
C GLU A 42 2.27 9.00 -5.64
N GLU A 43 2.29 9.15 -4.31
CA GLU A 43 3.49 9.48 -3.54
C GLU A 43 4.61 8.46 -3.78
N TYR A 44 4.31 7.16 -3.65
CA TYR A 44 5.29 6.11 -3.88
C TYR A 44 5.76 6.04 -5.32
N HIS A 45 4.85 6.19 -6.29
CA HIS A 45 5.21 6.25 -7.71
C HIS A 45 6.20 7.39 -7.98
N ASN A 46 5.93 8.59 -7.46
CA ASN A 46 6.80 9.74 -7.60
C ASN A 46 8.14 9.55 -6.88
N ALA A 47 8.14 8.94 -5.69
CA ALA A 47 9.34 8.67 -4.93
C ALA A 47 10.30 7.74 -5.69
N ILE A 48 9.81 6.63 -6.25
CA ILE A 48 10.67 5.64 -6.93
C ILE A 48 11.27 6.17 -8.24
N ILE A 49 10.56 7.01 -8.98
CA ILE A 49 11.07 7.63 -10.23
C ILE A 49 12.00 8.83 -9.97
N SER A 50 11.89 9.48 -8.81
CA SER A 50 12.68 10.68 -8.48
C SER A 50 14.18 10.42 -8.29
N ALA A 51 14.57 9.16 -8.11
CA ALA A 51 15.96 8.76 -7.92
C ALA A 51 16.74 8.85 -9.26
N GLU A 52 17.53 9.91 -9.44
CA GLU A 52 18.30 10.18 -10.67
C GLU A 52 19.14 8.98 -11.13
N ASN A 53 19.84 8.33 -10.20
CA ASN A 53 20.69 7.16 -10.46
C ASN A 53 19.98 5.82 -10.21
N GLY A 54 18.67 5.85 -9.95
CA GLY A 54 17.90 4.69 -9.54
C GLY A 54 18.23 4.22 -8.12
N TRP A 55 17.92 2.95 -7.86
CA TRP A 55 17.97 2.29 -6.56
C TRP A 55 18.93 1.11 -6.60
N VAL A 56 19.50 0.79 -5.44
CA VAL A 56 20.18 -0.49 -5.21
C VAL A 56 19.21 -1.42 -4.50
N LEU A 57 18.77 -2.47 -5.19
CA LEU A 57 18.02 -3.57 -4.60
C LEU A 57 19.02 -4.64 -4.16
N GLN A 58 19.03 -4.97 -2.88
CA GLN A 58 19.87 -6.03 -2.36
C GLN A 58 19.04 -7.31 -2.19
N TYR A 59 19.27 -8.30 -3.05
CA TYR A 59 18.51 -9.55 -3.06
C TYR A 59 19.20 -10.62 -2.21
N PHE A 60 18.51 -11.11 -1.19
CA PHE A 60 18.99 -12.20 -0.32
C PHE A 60 18.21 -13.47 -0.62
N ALA A 61 18.86 -14.47 -1.22
CA ALA A 61 18.22 -15.73 -1.58
C ALA A 61 17.89 -16.59 -0.35
N ASN A 62 18.65 -16.43 0.74
CA ASN A 62 18.39 -17.02 2.05
C ASN A 62 19.10 -16.22 3.15
N THR A 63 18.90 -16.59 4.42
CA THR A 63 19.44 -15.89 5.59
C THR A 63 20.93 -16.12 5.84
N GLY A 64 21.55 -17.11 5.19
CA GLY A 64 22.96 -17.46 5.34
C GLY A 64 23.87 -16.92 4.24
N GLU A 65 23.30 -16.37 3.17
CA GLU A 65 24.04 -15.84 2.03
C GLU A 65 24.13 -14.31 2.06
N GLN A 66 25.17 -13.78 1.43
CA GLN A 66 25.31 -12.35 1.18
C GLN A 66 24.22 -11.87 0.21
N GLY A 67 23.83 -10.60 0.34
CA GLY A 67 22.89 -9.99 -0.58
C GLY A 67 23.55 -9.62 -1.92
N TYR A 68 22.90 -10.00 -3.02
CA TYR A 68 23.34 -9.71 -4.38
C TYR A 68 22.78 -8.36 -4.84
N PRO A 69 23.64 -7.38 -5.20
CA PRO A 69 23.17 -6.08 -5.64
C PRO A 69 22.60 -6.16 -7.06
N LEU A 70 21.41 -5.58 -7.22
CA LEU A 70 20.76 -5.27 -8.48
C LEU A 70 20.56 -3.76 -8.53
N LEU A 71 20.87 -3.14 -9.67
CA LEU A 71 20.56 -1.73 -9.91
C LEU A 71 19.18 -1.65 -10.56
N VAL A 72 18.29 -0.81 -10.04
CA VAL A 72 16.91 -0.72 -10.50
C VAL A 72 16.58 0.72 -10.82
N LYS A 73 16.16 1.00 -12.05
CA LYS A 73 15.78 2.35 -12.49
C LYS A 73 14.36 2.34 -13.05
N PHE A 74 13.46 3.03 -12.37
CA PHE A 74 12.08 3.22 -12.77
C PHE A 74 11.95 4.45 -13.69
N SER A 75 11.03 4.37 -14.63
CA SER A 75 10.73 5.44 -15.59
C SER A 75 9.24 5.78 -15.54
N GLU A 76 8.90 7.04 -15.78
CA GLU A 76 7.51 7.55 -15.79
C GLU A 76 6.57 6.79 -16.74
N ASP A 77 7.10 6.13 -17.77
CA ASP A 77 6.32 5.36 -18.76
C ASP A 77 5.87 3.97 -18.25
N GLY A 78 6.08 3.66 -16.97
CA GLY A 78 5.76 2.37 -16.37
C GLY A 78 6.78 1.28 -16.68
N SER A 79 7.97 1.66 -17.14
CA SER A 79 9.07 0.73 -17.39
C SER A 79 10.14 0.75 -16.29
N VAL A 80 10.76 -0.40 -16.06
CA VAL A 80 11.85 -0.54 -15.11
C VAL A 80 13.01 -1.25 -15.78
N THR A 81 14.21 -0.68 -15.67
CA THR A 81 15.45 -1.32 -16.09
C THR A 81 16.13 -1.89 -14.87
N VAL A 82 16.48 -3.18 -14.91
CA VAL A 82 17.24 -3.87 -13.87
C VAL A 82 18.59 -4.25 -14.45
N ALA A 83 19.67 -3.85 -13.79
CA ALA A 83 21.04 -4.20 -14.15
C ALA A 83 21.71 -5.04 -13.07
N ALA A 84 22.56 -5.96 -13.50
CA ALA A 84 23.36 -6.78 -12.60
C ALA A 84 24.79 -6.93 -13.11
N ASN A 85 25.72 -7.06 -12.17
CA ASN A 85 27.09 -7.47 -12.42
C ASN A 85 27.52 -8.44 -11.32
N ASN A 86 26.97 -9.65 -11.36
CA ASN A 86 27.25 -10.70 -10.40
C ASN A 86 27.12 -12.10 -11.05
N LYS A 87 27.78 -13.08 -10.46
CA LYS A 87 27.79 -14.47 -10.93
C LYS A 87 26.40 -15.09 -11.17
N TYR A 88 25.39 -14.71 -10.39
CA TYR A 88 24.09 -15.38 -10.35
C TYR A 88 23.09 -14.81 -11.36
N SER A 89 23.04 -13.50 -11.47
CA SER A 89 22.09 -12.79 -12.34
C SER A 89 22.69 -12.48 -13.71
N SER A 90 24.03 -12.42 -13.83
CA SER A 90 24.67 -11.91 -15.04
C SER A 90 26.02 -12.55 -15.40
N GLU A 91 26.37 -13.69 -14.80
CA GLU A 91 27.61 -14.45 -15.10
C GLU A 91 28.89 -13.59 -14.99
N ASP A 92 28.96 -12.74 -13.98
CA ASP A 92 30.09 -11.80 -13.74
C ASP A 92 30.33 -10.82 -14.90
N GLN A 93 29.30 -10.55 -15.70
CA GLN A 93 29.27 -9.51 -16.72
C GLN A 93 28.17 -8.50 -16.42
N TYR A 94 28.34 -7.26 -16.88
CA TYR A 94 27.26 -6.29 -16.82
C TYR A 94 26.16 -6.68 -17.82
N LYS A 95 24.94 -6.91 -17.32
CA LYS A 95 23.74 -7.16 -18.13
C LYS A 95 22.59 -6.30 -17.63
N GLU A 96 21.73 -5.89 -18.56
CA GLU A 96 20.51 -5.12 -18.29
C GLU A 96 19.31 -5.84 -18.89
N GLU A 97 18.18 -5.81 -18.18
CA GLU A 97 16.88 -6.26 -18.66
C GLU A 97 15.82 -5.19 -18.38
N ARG A 98 14.81 -5.10 -19.24
CA ARG A 98 13.74 -4.09 -19.14
C ARG A 98 12.39 -4.77 -18.95
N SER A 99 11.68 -4.41 -17.89
CA SER A 99 10.35 -4.91 -17.55
C SER A 99 9.33 -3.77 -17.47
N LEU A 100 8.07 -4.13 -17.26
CA LEU A 100 6.99 -3.23 -16.85
C LEU A 100 6.77 -3.31 -15.34
N TYR A 101 6.43 -2.18 -14.74
CA TYR A 101 6.04 -2.09 -13.32
C TYR A 101 4.78 -1.25 -13.15
N GLU A 102 4.14 -1.41 -12.00
CA GLU A 102 3.01 -0.59 -11.57
C GLU A 102 3.00 -0.47 -10.04
N VAL A 103 2.50 0.64 -9.50
CA VAL A 103 2.14 0.77 -8.09
C VAL A 103 0.64 0.55 -7.97
N ILE A 104 0.25 -0.61 -7.43
CA ILE A 104 -1.16 -1.02 -7.29
C ILE A 104 -1.63 -0.90 -5.84
N GLY A 105 -2.94 -0.92 -5.64
CA GLY A 105 -3.56 -0.97 -4.31
C GLY A 105 -3.93 -2.41 -3.94
N ASP A 106 -3.23 -2.98 -2.96
CA ASP A 106 -3.51 -4.30 -2.39
C ASP A 106 -3.14 -4.29 -0.89
N ASP A 107 -4.13 -4.05 -0.02
CA ASP A 107 -3.95 -3.72 1.40
C ASP A 107 -2.94 -2.58 1.68
N GLY A 108 -2.74 -1.70 0.70
CA GLY A 108 -1.78 -0.59 0.70
C GLY A 108 -1.12 -0.45 -0.68
N PRO A 109 -0.21 0.53 -0.85
CA PRO A 109 0.59 0.64 -2.07
C PRO A 109 1.55 -0.55 -2.21
N VAL A 110 1.48 -1.25 -3.34
CA VAL A 110 2.32 -2.40 -3.67
C VAL A 110 3.04 -2.13 -4.99
N LEU A 111 4.37 -2.20 -4.97
CA LEU A 111 5.18 -2.21 -6.19
C LEU A 111 5.09 -3.60 -6.85
N SER A 112 4.50 -3.65 -8.04
CA SER A 112 4.31 -4.87 -8.84
C SER A 112 5.16 -4.84 -10.10
N PHE A 113 5.72 -5.99 -10.48
CA PHE A 113 6.41 -6.20 -11.76
C PHE A 113 5.55 -7.08 -12.65
N ASN A 114 5.13 -6.56 -13.80
CA ASN A 114 3.96 -7.07 -14.52
C ASN A 114 4.32 -7.80 -15.82
N SER A 115 5.61 -7.96 -16.11
CA SER A 115 6.12 -8.62 -17.31
C SER A 115 7.14 -9.71 -16.99
N TYR A 116 7.26 -10.68 -17.89
CA TYR A 116 8.28 -11.72 -17.87
C TYR A 116 9.24 -11.51 -19.04
N ASN A 117 10.54 -11.68 -18.80
CA ASN A 117 11.61 -11.58 -19.79
C ASN A 117 12.41 -12.87 -19.86
#